data_AF-A0A496TI00-F1
#
_entry.id   AF-A0A496TI00-F1
#
_cell.length_a   1.000
_cell.length_b   1.000
_cell.length_c   1.000
_cell.angle_alpha   90.00
_cell.angle_beta   90.00
_cell.angle_gamma   90.00
#
_symmetry.space_group_name_H-M   'P 1'
#
loop_
_entity.id
_entity.type
_entity.pdbx_description
1 polymer ?
#
loop_
_entity_poly.entity_id
_entity_poly.type
_entity_poly.pdbx_seq_one_letter_code
_entity_poly.pdbx_strand_id
1 'polypeptide(L)'
;MSLSEREIAQQSQEKFEFYLVGLVFTLLALSIQTAKFGQSNLSDFFELSGWLSLAVSGLSGLWRLEYIPVIREKLATKDEFAEKLSELRELELKGVQELFVLESNSKQTINDRLSEYERGVAVLDPVITKLEKHGYVKYQIHRYTFVAGVVLLIIARAYIPIKQIAMPILRSVT
;
A
#
# COMPACT_ATOMS: atom_id res chain seq x y z
N MET A 1 -19.82 -5.21 -13.97
CA MET A 1 -19.04 -5.77 -12.85
C MET A 1 -19.83 -5.50 -11.59
N SER A 2 -20.36 -6.53 -10.94
CA SER A 2 -21.23 -6.38 -9.76
C SER A 2 -20.41 -5.89 -8.55
N LEU A 3 -21.04 -5.21 -7.60
CA LEU A 3 -20.38 -4.75 -6.35
C LEU A 3 -19.65 -5.91 -5.64
N SER A 4 -20.23 -7.10 -5.68
CA SER A 4 -19.64 -8.34 -5.15
C SER A 4 -18.31 -8.72 -5.82
N GLU A 5 -18.16 -8.56 -7.13
CA GLU A 5 -16.90 -8.88 -7.83
C GLU A 5 -15.76 -7.93 -7.42
N ARG A 6 -16.09 -6.65 -7.15
CA ARG A 6 -15.11 -5.65 -6.69
C ARG A 6 -14.64 -5.94 -5.26
N GLU A 7 -15.56 -6.28 -4.36
CA GLU A 7 -15.26 -6.65 -2.99
C GLU A 7 -14.36 -7.91 -2.92
N ILE A 8 -14.65 -8.92 -3.76
CA ILE A 8 -13.84 -10.13 -3.84
C ILE A 8 -12.42 -9.81 -4.33
N ALA A 9 -12.28 -8.99 -5.37
CA ALA A 9 -10.98 -8.57 -5.88
C ALA A 9 -10.18 -7.81 -4.81
N GLN A 10 -10.83 -6.93 -4.06
CA GLN A 10 -10.22 -6.17 -2.97
C GLN A 10 -9.74 -7.04 -1.81
N GLN A 11 -10.55 -8.00 -1.36
CA GLN A 11 -10.14 -8.93 -0.30
C GLN A 11 -8.98 -9.83 -0.74
N SER A 12 -8.99 -10.26 -2.01
CA SER A 12 -7.90 -11.04 -2.59
C SER A 12 -6.59 -10.24 -2.60
N GLN A 13 -6.66 -8.97 -3.01
CA GLN A 13 -5.51 -8.07 -3.01
C GLN A 13 -4.95 -7.86 -1.60
N GLU A 14 -5.79 -7.63 -0.59
CA GLU A 14 -5.32 -7.46 0.79
C GLU A 14 -4.61 -8.70 1.31
N LYS A 15 -5.20 -9.88 1.09
CA LYS A 15 -4.56 -11.15 1.49
C LYS A 15 -3.20 -11.33 0.83
N PHE A 16 -3.10 -11.05 -0.47
CA PHE A 16 -1.83 -11.09 -1.19
C PHE A 16 -0.79 -10.16 -0.57
N GLU A 17 -1.18 -8.93 -0.22
CA GLU A 17 -0.29 -7.96 0.39
C GLU A 17 0.19 -8.41 1.79
N PHE A 18 -0.69 -9.01 2.60
CA PHE A 18 -0.30 -9.63 3.87
C PHE A 18 0.72 -10.76 3.66
N TYR A 19 0.49 -11.65 2.70
CA TYR A 19 1.43 -12.72 2.39
C TYR A 19 2.79 -12.19 1.93
N LEU A 20 2.78 -11.14 1.11
CA LEU A 20 4.02 -10.56 0.59
C LEU A 20 4.83 -9.88 1.71
N VAL A 21 4.18 -9.14 2.62
CA VAL A 21 4.84 -8.59 3.81
C VAL A 21 5.39 -9.71 4.72
N GLY A 22 4.61 -10.77 4.94
CA GLY A 22 5.08 -11.94 5.69
C GLY A 22 6.29 -12.63 5.03
N LEU A 23 6.30 -12.73 3.70
CA LEU A 23 7.43 -13.24 2.94
C LEU A 23 8.68 -12.37 3.11
N VAL A 24 8.56 -11.04 3.10
CA VAL A 24 9.69 -10.13 3.33
C VAL A 24 10.34 -10.40 4.69
N PHE A 25 9.56 -10.48 5.77
CA PHE A 25 10.09 -10.77 7.10
C PHE A 25 10.67 -12.18 7.21
N THR A 26 10.05 -13.15 6.55
CA THR A 26 10.57 -14.53 6.51
C THR A 26 11.93 -14.58 5.82
N LEU A 27 12.07 -13.91 4.67
CA LEU A 27 13.35 -13.82 3.95
C LEU A 27 14.41 -13.09 4.77
N LEU A 28 14.04 -12.00 5.45
CA LEU A 28 14.95 -11.28 6.35
C LEU A 28 15.41 -12.15 7.53
N ALA A 29 14.48 -12.88 8.17
CA ALA A 29 14.82 -13.77 9.28
C ALA A 29 15.74 -14.90 8.82
N LEU A 30 15.41 -15.54 7.70
CA LEU A 30 16.25 -16.57 7.09
C LEU A 30 17.62 -16.01 6.68
N SER A 31 17.69 -14.78 6.16
CA SER A 31 18.95 -14.19 5.75
C SER A 31 19.87 -13.95 6.94
N ILE A 32 19.32 -13.46 8.05
CA ILE A 32 20.06 -13.27 9.31
C ILE A 32 20.57 -14.60 9.87
N GLN A 33 19.71 -15.63 9.93
CA GLN A 33 20.08 -16.94 10.49
C GLN A 33 21.16 -17.66 9.68
N THR A 34 21.22 -17.44 8.37
CA THR A 34 22.15 -18.15 7.47
C THR A 34 23.43 -17.39 7.16
N ALA A 35 23.58 -16.16 7.67
CA ALA A 35 24.74 -15.34 7.37
C ALA A 35 26.02 -15.85 8.06
N LYS A 36 27.13 -15.76 7.31
CA LYS A 36 28.48 -16.07 7.78
C LYS A 36 29.36 -14.86 7.47
N PHE A 37 29.78 -14.15 8.52
CA PHE A 37 30.62 -12.96 8.39
C PHE A 37 32.12 -13.30 8.40
N GLY A 38 32.94 -12.37 7.90
CA GLY A 38 34.40 -12.43 8.04
C GLY A 38 35.16 -13.07 6.88
N GLN A 39 34.48 -13.44 5.79
CA GLN A 39 35.15 -13.99 4.60
C GLN A 39 35.52 -12.90 3.57
N SER A 40 34.74 -11.82 3.49
CA SER A 40 35.00 -10.70 2.59
C SER A 40 34.20 -9.47 3.04
N ASN A 41 34.89 -8.36 3.30
CA ASN A 41 34.26 -7.09 3.69
C ASN A 41 33.18 -6.63 2.69
N LEU A 42 33.40 -6.89 1.39
CA LEU A 42 32.43 -6.53 0.36
C LEU A 42 31.16 -7.39 0.43
N SER A 43 31.30 -8.69 0.69
CA SER A 43 30.17 -9.61 0.87
C SER A 43 29.35 -9.23 2.10
N ASP A 44 30.06 -8.95 3.20
CA ASP A 44 29.45 -8.57 4.48
C ASP A 44 28.68 -7.24 4.35
N PHE A 45 29.23 -6.27 3.60
CA PHE A 45 28.56 -5.01 3.30
C PHE A 45 27.27 -5.21 2.48
N PHE A 46 27.30 -6.05 1.44
CA PHE A 46 26.11 -6.36 0.64
C PHE A 46 25.05 -7.11 1.45
N GLU A 47 25.44 -8.02 2.34
CA GLU A 47 24.52 -8.75 3.22
C GLU A 47 23.79 -7.77 4.16
N LEU A 48 24.53 -6.87 4.84
CA LEU A 48 23.95 -5.86 5.73
C LEU A 48 23.03 -4.86 4.99
N SER A 49 23.44 -4.42 3.80
CA SER A 49 22.63 -3.52 2.96
C SER A 49 21.35 -4.20 2.48
N GLY A 50 21.43 -5.50 2.18
CA GLY A 50 20.29 -6.35 1.85
C GLY A 50 19.29 -6.45 3.01
N TRP A 51 19.80 -6.69 4.22
CA TRP A 51 18.96 -6.72 5.43
C TRP A 51 18.25 -5.41 5.68
N LEU A 52 18.97 -4.28 5.60
CA LEU A 52 18.39 -2.97 5.80
C LEU A 52 17.30 -2.68 4.76
N SER A 53 17.54 -3.05 3.50
CA SER A 53 16.56 -2.89 2.42
C SER A 53 15.29 -3.74 2.65
N LEU A 54 15.45 -5.01 3.05
CA LEU A 54 14.30 -5.85 3.40
C LEU A 54 13.55 -5.36 4.64
N ALA A 55 14.25 -4.85 5.65
CA ALA A 55 13.63 -4.29 6.85
C ALA A 55 12.80 -3.04 6.51
N VAL A 56 13.35 -2.11 5.72
CA VAL A 56 12.62 -0.92 5.23
C VAL A 56 11.42 -1.34 4.39
N SER A 57 11.57 -2.37 3.55
CA SER A 57 10.48 -2.93 2.77
C SER A 57 9.36 -3.47 3.66
N GLY A 58 9.69 -4.32 4.63
CA GLY A 58 8.73 -4.94 5.55
C GLY A 58 7.97 -3.91 6.37
N LEU A 59 8.67 -2.92 6.94
CA LEU A 59 8.06 -1.83 7.69
C LEU A 59 7.16 -0.94 6.82
N SER A 60 7.59 -0.61 5.61
CA SER A 60 6.77 0.17 4.66
C SER A 60 5.50 -0.59 4.24
N GLY A 61 5.62 -1.91 4.09
CA GLY A 61 4.50 -2.81 3.80
C GLY A 61 3.48 -2.86 4.93
N LEU A 62 3.94 -3.03 6.19
CA LEU A 62 3.08 -2.99 7.37
C LEU A 62 2.35 -1.65 7.51
N TRP A 63 3.09 -0.55 7.39
CA TRP A 63 2.49 0.78 7.50
C TRP A 63 1.49 1.06 6.38
N ARG A 64 1.64 0.44 5.21
CA ARG A 64 0.64 0.53 4.16
C ARG A 64 -0.61 -0.27 4.52
N LEU A 65 -0.47 -1.50 5.02
CA LEU A 65 -1.59 -2.35 5.44
C LEU A 65 -2.46 -1.70 6.52
N GLU A 66 -1.85 -0.99 7.47
CA GLU A 66 -2.56 -0.24 8.52
C GLU A 66 -3.46 0.87 7.95
N TYR A 67 -3.05 1.52 6.85
CA TYR A 67 -3.76 2.68 6.30
C TYR A 67 -4.84 2.32 5.26
N ILE A 68 -4.81 1.13 4.69
CA ILE A 68 -5.83 0.66 3.72
C ILE A 68 -7.27 0.77 4.28
N PRO A 69 -7.59 0.27 5.49
CA PRO A 69 -8.96 0.36 6.01
C PRO A 69 -9.40 1.82 6.20
N VAL A 70 -8.51 2.70 6.67
CA VAL A 70 -8.81 4.12 6.85
C VAL A 70 -9.15 4.81 5.53
N ILE A 71 -8.41 4.49 4.46
CA ILE A 71 -8.68 5.04 3.12
C ILE A 71 -10.04 4.56 2.62
N ARG A 72 -10.35 3.27 2.82
CA ARG A 72 -11.63 2.68 2.39
C ARG A 72 -12.81 3.28 3.13
N GLU A 73 -12.70 3.51 4.42
CA GLU A 73 -13.74 4.19 5.21
C GLU A 73 -14.04 5.57 4.62
N LYS A 74 -13.00 6.37 4.33
CA LYS A 74 -13.19 7.72 3.77
C LYS A 74 -13.75 7.69 2.35
N LEU A 75 -13.32 6.73 1.52
CA LEU A 75 -13.90 6.53 0.19
C LEU A 75 -15.39 6.14 0.28
N ALA A 76 -15.75 5.21 1.17
CA ALA A 76 -17.13 4.80 1.37
C ALA A 76 -18.01 5.98 1.83
N THR A 77 -17.54 6.81 2.76
CA THR A 77 -18.27 8.02 3.18
C THR A 77 -18.44 9.01 2.01
N LYS A 78 -17.42 9.17 1.17
CA LYS A 78 -17.52 10.03 -0.01
C LYS A 78 -18.54 9.48 -1.02
N ASP A 79 -18.52 8.17 -1.26
CA ASP A 79 -19.45 7.51 -2.19
C ASP A 79 -20.90 7.61 -1.66
N GLU A 80 -21.11 7.45 -0.35
CA GLU A 80 -22.41 7.67 0.30
C GLU A 80 -22.90 9.12 0.10
N PHE A 81 -22.03 10.12 0.30
CA PHE A 81 -22.40 11.51 0.03
C PHE A 81 -22.70 11.77 -1.44
N ALA A 82 -21.97 11.15 -2.37
CA ALA A 82 -22.22 11.26 -3.80
C ALA A 82 -23.56 10.62 -4.21
N GLU A 83 -23.91 9.47 -3.62
CA GLU A 83 -25.21 8.82 -3.82
C GLU A 83 -26.35 9.70 -3.30
N LYS A 84 -26.22 10.24 -2.08
CA LYS A 84 -27.20 11.17 -1.49
C LYS A 84 -27.37 12.43 -2.34
N LEU A 85 -26.28 12.98 -2.90
CA LEU A 85 -26.35 14.10 -3.84
C LEU A 85 -27.14 13.75 -5.10
N SER A 86 -26.94 12.55 -5.65
CA SER A 86 -27.71 12.08 -6.81
C SER A 86 -29.19 11.97 -6.49
N GLU A 87 -29.54 11.35 -5.36
CA GLU A 87 -30.93 11.22 -4.89
C GLU A 87 -31.60 12.59 -4.69
N LEU A 88 -30.91 13.53 -4.04
CA LEU A 88 -31.43 14.89 -3.79
C LEU A 88 -31.63 15.67 -5.09
N ARG A 89 -30.72 15.54 -6.06
CA ARG A 89 -30.88 16.16 -7.40
C ARG A 89 -32.06 15.58 -8.16
N GLU A 90 -32.32 14.27 -8.05
CA GLU A 90 -33.52 13.68 -8.64
C GLU A 90 -34.82 14.20 -8.01
N LEU A 91 -34.81 14.47 -6.70
CA LEU A 91 -35.97 15.05 -5.99
C LEU A 91 -36.19 16.52 -6.36
N GLU A 92 -35.11 17.28 -6.53
CA GLU A 92 -35.15 18.66 -7.03
C GLU A 92 -35.79 18.70 -8.43
N LEU A 93 -35.38 17.80 -9.34
CA LEU A 93 -35.96 17.68 -10.68
C LEU A 93 -37.44 17.30 -10.66
N LYS A 94 -37.90 16.59 -9.63
CA LYS A 94 -39.32 16.26 -9.40
C LYS A 94 -40.11 17.42 -8.78
N GLY A 95 -39.47 18.56 -8.53
CA GLY A 95 -40.11 19.77 -7.99
C GLY A 95 -40.31 19.76 -6.47
N VAL A 96 -39.66 18.85 -5.75
CA VAL A 96 -39.70 18.81 -4.28
C VAL A 96 -38.82 19.95 -3.74
N GLN A 97 -39.34 20.79 -2.85
CA GLN A 97 -38.59 21.93 -2.29
C GLN A 97 -38.15 21.69 -0.83
N GLU A 98 -38.90 20.88 -0.07
CA GLU A 98 -38.64 20.60 1.34
C GLU A 98 -38.64 19.10 1.59
N LEU A 99 -37.69 18.64 2.42
CA LEU A 99 -37.62 17.29 2.92
C LEU A 99 -37.65 17.30 4.44
N PHE A 100 -38.38 16.35 5.03
CA PHE A 100 -38.33 16.12 6.46
C PHE A 100 -37.13 15.23 6.79
N VAL A 101 -36.17 15.78 7.51
CA VAL A 101 -34.94 15.08 7.88
C VAL A 101 -35.12 14.50 9.29
N LEU A 102 -35.05 13.17 9.39
CA LEU A 102 -35.22 12.44 10.66
C LEU A 102 -34.14 12.81 11.69
N GLU A 103 -32.90 13.07 11.24
CA GLU A 103 -31.76 13.40 12.10
C GLU A 103 -31.94 14.74 12.83
N SER A 104 -32.49 15.74 12.15
CA SER A 104 -32.68 17.09 12.69
C SER A 104 -34.09 17.35 13.19
N ASN A 105 -34.99 16.36 13.06
CA ASN A 105 -36.42 16.44 13.37
C ASN A 105 -37.08 17.73 12.84
N SER A 106 -36.65 18.18 11.66
CA SER A 106 -37.05 19.46 11.07
C SER A 106 -37.13 19.37 9.55
N LYS A 107 -37.94 20.26 8.97
CA LYS A 107 -37.98 20.45 7.52
C LYS A 107 -36.77 21.26 7.10
N GLN A 108 -36.03 20.76 6.11
CA GLN A 108 -34.92 21.47 5.49
C GLN A 108 -35.19 21.61 4.00
N THR A 109 -34.69 22.69 3.41
CA THR A 109 -34.78 22.86 1.97
C THR A 109 -33.82 21.90 1.27
N ILE A 110 -34.19 21.42 0.08
CA ILE A 110 -33.31 20.56 -0.71
C ILE A 110 -31.98 21.26 -1.01
N ASN A 111 -32.00 22.56 -1.26
CA ASN A 111 -30.80 23.36 -1.55
C ASN A 111 -29.83 23.40 -0.37
N ASP A 112 -30.33 23.57 0.85
CA ASP A 112 -29.48 23.56 2.05
C ASP A 112 -28.78 22.20 2.20
N ARG A 113 -29.51 21.11 1.98
CA ARG A 113 -28.97 19.75 2.05
C ARG A 113 -27.99 19.43 0.93
N LEU A 114 -28.28 19.83 -0.31
CA LEU A 114 -27.33 19.74 -1.42
C LEU A 114 -26.02 20.45 -1.07
N SER A 115 -26.10 21.68 -0.54
CA SER A 115 -24.91 22.44 -0.15
C SER A 115 -24.11 21.79 0.99
N GLU A 116 -24.78 21.06 1.90
CA GLU A 116 -24.16 20.34 3.01
C GLU A 116 -23.36 19.15 2.49
N TYR A 117 -23.96 18.29 1.66
CA TYR A 117 -23.28 17.15 1.08
C TYR A 117 -22.18 17.55 0.09
N GLU A 118 -22.39 18.60 -0.73
CA GLU A 118 -21.35 19.14 -1.62
C GLU A 118 -20.13 19.64 -0.83
N ARG A 119 -20.35 20.32 0.31
CA ARG A 119 -19.26 20.68 1.23
C ARG A 119 -18.60 19.45 1.84
N GLY A 120 -19.37 18.43 2.22
CA GLY A 120 -18.85 17.17 2.73
C GLY A 120 -17.88 16.49 1.74
N VAL A 121 -18.28 16.38 0.47
CA VAL A 121 -17.44 15.86 -0.62
C VAL A 121 -16.21 16.74 -0.82
N ALA A 122 -16.38 18.07 -0.88
CA ALA A 122 -15.27 19.00 -1.07
C ALA A 122 -14.21 18.95 0.06
N VAL A 123 -14.62 18.60 1.28
CA VAL A 123 -13.71 18.38 2.41
C VAL A 123 -13.03 17.01 2.33
N LEU A 124 -13.74 15.97 1.93
CA LEU A 124 -13.20 14.60 1.86
C LEU A 124 -12.22 14.40 0.70
N ASP A 125 -12.46 15.03 -0.46
CA ASP A 125 -11.62 14.91 -1.65
C ASP A 125 -10.13 15.15 -1.39
N PRO A 126 -9.69 16.30 -0.85
CA PRO A 126 -8.28 16.56 -0.62
C PRO A 126 -7.67 15.60 0.41
N VAL A 127 -8.47 15.11 1.37
CA VAL A 127 -8.02 14.13 2.37
C VAL A 127 -7.75 12.78 1.70
N ILE A 128 -8.69 12.30 0.88
CA ILE A 128 -8.58 11.04 0.14
C ILE A 128 -7.39 11.11 -0.82
N THR A 129 -7.29 12.15 -1.66
CA THR A 129 -6.19 12.30 -2.60
C THR A 129 -4.83 12.35 -1.89
N LYS A 130 -4.76 13.01 -0.73
CA LYS A 130 -3.53 13.01 0.08
C LYS A 130 -3.20 11.60 0.56
N LEU A 131 -4.17 10.87 1.11
CA LEU A 131 -3.95 9.51 1.60
C LEU A 131 -3.55 8.55 0.48
N GLU A 132 -4.19 8.62 -0.69
CA GLU A 132 -3.83 7.82 -1.87
C GLU A 132 -2.39 8.07 -2.32
N LYS A 133 -1.97 9.35 -2.38
CA LYS A 133 -0.59 9.71 -2.72
C LYS A 133 0.41 9.11 -1.73
N HIS A 134 0.12 9.18 -0.42
CA HIS A 134 0.99 8.58 0.59
C HIS A 134 1.00 7.05 0.46
N GLY A 135 -0.15 6.43 0.20
CA GLY A 135 -0.27 4.99 -0.04
C GLY A 135 0.56 4.54 -1.26
N TYR A 136 0.53 5.30 -2.34
CA TYR A 136 1.31 5.03 -3.55
C TYR A 136 2.82 5.13 -3.32
N VAL A 137 3.27 6.17 -2.61
CA VAL A 137 4.70 6.32 -2.27
C VAL A 137 5.18 5.15 -1.41
N LYS A 138 4.42 4.77 -0.37
CA LYS A 138 4.74 3.61 0.48
C LYS A 138 4.82 2.31 -0.32
N TYR A 139 3.90 2.11 -1.27
CA TYR A 139 3.93 0.96 -2.18
C TYR A 139 5.21 0.93 -3.02
N GLN A 140 5.62 2.07 -3.59
CA GLN A 140 6.85 2.15 -4.38
C GLN A 140 8.09 1.87 -3.53
N ILE A 141 8.17 2.47 -2.34
CA ILE A 141 9.27 2.20 -1.40
C ILE A 141 9.34 0.70 -1.11
N HIS A 142 8.22 0.10 -0.69
CA HIS A 142 8.13 -1.32 -0.39
C HIS A 142 8.61 -2.20 -1.56
N ARG A 143 8.11 -1.93 -2.78
CA ARG A 143 8.45 -2.69 -3.98
C ARG A 143 9.93 -2.60 -4.34
N TYR A 144 10.50 -1.40 -4.39
CA TYR A 144 11.90 -1.23 -4.80
C TYR A 144 12.87 -1.74 -3.74
N THR A 145 12.59 -1.48 -2.47
CA THR A 145 13.45 -1.95 -1.37
C THR A 145 13.39 -3.47 -1.20
N PHE A 146 12.25 -4.10 -1.50
CA PHE A 146 12.15 -5.55 -1.56
C PHE A 146 13.08 -6.13 -2.63
N VAL A 147 12.94 -5.66 -3.87
CA VAL A 147 13.74 -6.16 -5.00
C VAL A 147 15.23 -5.88 -4.77
N ALA A 148 15.58 -4.66 -4.33
CA ALA A 148 16.96 -4.32 -3.99
C ALA A 148 17.50 -5.25 -2.89
N GLY A 149 16.75 -5.47 -1.81
CA GLY A 149 17.16 -6.36 -0.72
C GLY A 149 17.45 -7.78 -1.17
N VAL A 150 16.57 -8.37 -1.98
CA VAL A 150 16.76 -9.72 -2.54
C VAL A 150 18.00 -9.77 -3.44
N VAL A 151 18.18 -8.80 -4.34
CA VAL A 151 19.33 -8.76 -5.26
C VAL A 151 20.64 -8.62 -4.49
N LEU A 152 20.69 -7.73 -3.49
CA LEU A 152 21.88 -7.52 -2.64
C LEU A 152 22.26 -8.82 -1.89
N LEU A 153 21.28 -9.55 -1.35
CA LEU A 153 21.51 -10.83 -0.69
C LEU A 153 22.02 -11.91 -1.66
N ILE A 154 21.49 -11.97 -2.87
CA ILE A 154 21.98 -12.90 -3.89
C ILE A 154 23.45 -12.59 -4.23
N ILE A 155 23.78 -11.31 -4.44
CA ILE A 155 25.16 -10.88 -4.74
C ILE A 155 26.10 -11.24 -3.58
N ALA A 156 25.71 -10.94 -2.34
CA ALA A 156 26.50 -11.28 -1.16
C ALA A 156 26.80 -12.78 -1.10
N ARG A 157 25.77 -13.62 -1.27
CA ARG A 157 25.90 -15.08 -1.16
C ARG A 157 26.63 -15.72 -2.34
N ALA A 158 26.50 -15.17 -3.52
CA ALA A 158 27.15 -15.68 -4.73
C ALA A 158 28.62 -15.24 -4.84
N TYR A 159 29.02 -14.15 -4.18
CA TYR A 159 30.36 -13.56 -4.33
C TYR A 159 31.48 -14.55 -4.00
N ILE A 160 31.40 -15.24 -2.86
CA ILE A 160 32.45 -16.16 -2.41
C ILE A 160 32.55 -17.40 -3.33
N PRO A 161 31.47 -18.14 -3.62
CA PRO A 161 31.53 -19.28 -4.54
C PRO A 161 32.06 -18.90 -5.94
N ILE A 162 31.60 -17.78 -6.49
CA ILE A 162 32.05 -17.32 -7.81
C ILE A 162 33.55 -17.01 -7.79
N LYS A 163 34.03 -16.30 -6.76
CA LYS A 163 35.45 -15.99 -6.62
C LYS A 163 36.30 -17.27 -6.51
N GLN A 164 35.81 -18.28 -5.78
CA GLN A 164 36.50 -19.56 -5.62
C GLN A 164 36.59 -20.36 -6.93
N ILE A 165 35.60 -20.28 -7.81
CA ILE A 165 35.61 -20.96 -9.12
C ILE A 165 36.46 -20.18 -10.14
N ALA A 166 36.33 -18.85 -10.17
CA ALA A 166 36.97 -18.02 -11.20
C ALA A 166 38.49 -17.85 -10.99
N MET A 167 38.95 -17.74 -9.74
CA MET A 167 40.37 -17.52 -9.41
C MET A 167 41.33 -18.65 -9.88
N PRO A 168 41.02 -19.95 -9.72
CA PRO A 168 41.87 -21.01 -10.26
C PRO A 168 41.87 -21.08 -11.79
N ILE A 169 40.74 -20.79 -12.46
CA ILE A 169 40.68 -20.75 -13.93
C ILE A 169 41.59 -19.65 -14.48
N LEU A 170 41.54 -18.45 -13.91
CA LEU A 170 42.38 -17.33 -14.35
C LEU A 170 43.88 -17.63 -14.22
N ARG A 171 44.29 -18.31 -13.13
CA ARG A 171 45.69 -18.70 -12.89
C ARG A 171 46.20 -19.80 -13.82
N SER A 172 45.33 -20.54 -14.50
CA SER A 172 45.72 -21.57 -15.48
C SER A 172 45.92 -21.02 -16.90
N VAL A 173 45.47 -19.79 -17.16
CA VAL A 173 45.49 -19.14 -18.47
C VAL A 173 46.60 -18.09 -18.61
N THR A 174 47.13 -17.59 -17.49
CA THR A 174 48.31 -16.71 -17.41
C THR A 174 49.56 -17.50 -17.05
#